data_AF-A0A968P107-F1
#
_entry.id   AF-A0A968P107-F1
#
_cell.length_a   1.000
_cell.length_b   1.000
_cell.length_c   1.000
_cell.angle_alpha   90.00
_cell.angle_beta   90.00
_cell.angle_gamma   90.00
#
_symmetry.space_group_name_H-M   'P 1'
#
loop_
_entity.id
_entity.type
_entity.pdbx_description
1 polymer ?
#
loop_
_entity_poly.entity_id
_entity_poly.type
_entity_poly.pdbx_seq_one_letter_code
_entity_poly.pdbx_strand_id
1 'polypeptide(L)'
;MKRQVLTLSALCLLAASCTKKNSKLEYGLDVKETLRINLQVEPPTLDWSKSTDTTSGMVQVNIMDGLLEYDLKNPELPLVAGLATEWKPSENGRIWTFTLRKASSGRMGSSSPGKT
;
A
#
# COMPACT_ATOMS: atom_id res chain seq x y z
N MET A 1 -36.03 -42.76 -22.27
CA MET A 1 -35.93 -41.55 -21.43
C MET A 1 -34.63 -41.47 -20.62
N LYS A 2 -34.19 -42.52 -19.89
CA LYS A 2 -32.93 -42.51 -19.10
C LYS A 2 -31.65 -42.21 -19.90
N ARG A 3 -31.55 -42.67 -21.15
CA ARG A 3 -30.41 -42.38 -22.06
C ARG A 3 -30.32 -40.91 -22.49
N GLN A 4 -31.46 -40.22 -22.64
CA GLN A 4 -31.49 -38.81 -23.06
C GLN A 4 -31.21 -37.86 -21.88
N VAL A 5 -31.57 -38.26 -20.66
CA VAL A 5 -31.18 -37.55 -19.42
C VAL A 5 -29.68 -37.64 -19.19
N LEU A 6 -29.05 -38.80 -19.49
CA LEU A 6 -27.61 -39.00 -19.35
C LEU A 6 -26.80 -38.16 -20.34
N THR A 7 -27.27 -38.02 -21.59
CA THR A 7 -26.61 -37.18 -22.61
C THR A 7 -26.77 -35.69 -22.34
N LEU A 8 -27.90 -35.25 -21.77
CA LEU A 8 -28.15 -33.85 -21.45
C LEU A 8 -27.33 -33.36 -20.24
N SER A 9 -27.11 -34.24 -19.25
CA SER A 9 -26.24 -33.96 -18.09
C SER A 9 -24.76 -33.79 -18.49
N ALA A 10 -24.26 -34.59 -19.44
CA ALA A 10 -22.89 -34.49 -19.93
C ALA A 10 -22.62 -33.20 -20.73
N LEU A 11 -23.63 -32.69 -21.43
CA LEU A 11 -23.52 -31.44 -22.21
C LEU A 11 -23.44 -30.19 -21.31
N CYS A 12 -24.13 -30.18 -20.17
CA CYS A 12 -24.02 -29.11 -19.18
C CYS A 12 -22.63 -29.04 -18.50
N LEU A 13 -21.96 -30.18 -18.33
CA LEU A 13 -20.62 -30.24 -17.73
C LEU A 13 -19.53 -29.68 -18.65
N LEU A 14 -19.71 -29.75 -19.97
CA LEU A 14 -18.78 -29.20 -20.96
C LEU A 14 -18.88 -27.67 -21.10
N ALA A 15 -20.06 -27.09 -20.87
CA ALA A 15 -20.25 -25.64 -20.94
C ALA A 15 -19.64 -24.86 -19.75
N ALA A 16 -19.40 -25.52 -18.61
CA ALA A 16 -18.81 -24.90 -17.43
C ALA A 16 -17.26 -24.79 -17.49
N SER A 17 -16.60 -25.41 -18.47
CA SER A 17 -15.14 -25.59 -18.46
C SER A 17 -14.32 -24.48 -19.13
N CYS A 18 -14.94 -23.46 -19.73
CA CYS A 18 -14.21 -22.41 -20.45
C CYS A 18 -14.58 -21.00 -19.96
N THR A 19 -14.18 -20.68 -18.73
CA THR A 19 -13.97 -19.29 -18.32
C THR A 19 -12.54 -19.17 -17.82
N LYS A 20 -11.62 -18.80 -18.72
CA LYS A 20 -10.25 -18.43 -18.33
C LYS A 20 -10.32 -17.02 -17.74
N LYS A 21 -10.31 -16.90 -16.40
CA LYS A 21 -10.26 -15.60 -15.72
C LYS A 21 -9.00 -14.87 -16.15
N ASN A 22 -9.16 -13.75 -16.85
CA ASN A 22 -8.04 -12.88 -17.22
C ASN A 22 -7.55 -12.19 -15.94
N SER A 23 -6.42 -12.64 -15.40
CA SER A 23 -5.90 -12.21 -14.10
C SER A 23 -4.90 -11.05 -14.19
N LYS A 24 -4.67 -10.51 -15.40
CA LYS A 24 -3.78 -9.37 -15.63
C LYS A 24 -4.58 -8.12 -15.97
N LEU A 25 -4.16 -7.00 -15.40
CA LEU A 25 -4.67 -5.66 -15.70
C LEU A 25 -3.84 -4.97 -16.80
N GLU A 26 -4.39 -3.87 -17.31
CA GLU A 26 -3.64 -2.88 -18.09
C GLU A 26 -2.37 -2.50 -17.28
N TYR A 27 -1.20 -2.51 -17.92
CA TYR A 27 0.15 -2.41 -17.32
C TYR A 27 0.80 -3.70 -16.76
N GLY A 28 0.20 -4.88 -16.99
CA GLY A 28 0.83 -6.17 -16.66
C GLY A 28 0.79 -6.53 -15.17
N LEU A 29 0.01 -5.78 -14.39
CA LEU A 29 -0.19 -5.98 -12.96
C LEU A 29 -1.13 -7.17 -12.70
N ASP A 30 -0.86 -7.93 -11.63
CA ASP A 30 -1.76 -9.00 -11.19
C ASP A 30 -2.93 -8.39 -10.41
N VAL A 31 -4.16 -8.80 -10.75
CA VAL A 31 -5.39 -8.38 -10.07
C VAL A 31 -5.33 -8.67 -8.57
N LYS A 32 -4.67 -9.75 -8.14
CA LYS A 32 -4.56 -10.14 -6.72
C LYS A 32 -3.65 -9.23 -5.90
N GLU A 33 -2.72 -8.54 -6.54
CA GLU A 33 -1.73 -7.67 -5.89
C GLU A 33 -2.03 -6.18 -6.13
N THR A 34 -3.07 -5.87 -6.90
CA THR A 34 -3.43 -4.50 -7.25
C THR A 34 -4.64 -4.02 -6.46
N LEU A 35 -4.45 -2.97 -5.66
CA LEU A 35 -5.53 -2.24 -5.01
C LEU A 35 -5.92 -1.02 -5.86
N ARG A 36 -7.21 -0.88 -6.20
CA ARG A 36 -7.77 0.29 -6.90
C ARG A 36 -8.71 1.04 -5.96
N ILE A 37 -8.40 2.30 -5.67
CA ILE A 37 -9.18 3.17 -4.79
C ILE A 37 -9.57 4.46 -5.53
N ASN A 38 -10.71 5.03 -5.17
CA ASN A 38 -11.17 6.32 -5.68
C ASN A 38 -10.95 7.39 -4.60
N LEU A 39 -10.14 8.42 -4.91
CA LEU A 39 -9.76 9.49 -3.99
C LEU A 39 -10.87 10.54 -3.74
N GLN A 40 -12.01 10.45 -4.43
CA GLN A 40 -13.18 11.35 -4.42
C GLN A 40 -12.91 12.76 -4.98
N VAL A 41 -11.76 13.36 -4.65
CA VAL A 41 -11.34 14.71 -5.09
C VAL A 41 -9.87 14.65 -5.51
N GLU A 42 -9.42 15.61 -6.32
CA GLU A 42 -8.01 15.78 -6.65
C GLU A 42 -7.24 16.39 -5.44
N PRO A 43 -6.08 15.84 -5.06
CA PRO A 43 -5.27 16.44 -4.01
C PRO A 43 -4.70 17.79 -4.47
N PRO A 44 -4.88 18.89 -3.72
CA PRO A 44 -4.39 20.22 -4.11
C PRO A 44 -2.85 20.32 -4.11
N THR A 45 -2.16 19.55 -3.27
CA THR A 45 -0.68 19.52 -3.26
C THR A 45 -0.13 18.24 -2.64
N LEU A 46 0.94 17.70 -3.21
CA LEU A 46 1.70 16.58 -2.62
C LEU A 46 2.95 17.04 -1.86
N ASP A 47 3.17 18.35 -1.76
CA ASP A 47 4.18 18.90 -0.87
C ASP A 47 3.65 18.85 0.57
N TRP A 48 4.17 17.90 1.35
CA TRP A 48 3.83 17.70 2.77
C TRP A 48 4.03 18.93 3.66
N SER A 49 4.85 19.91 3.26
CA SER A 49 5.05 21.16 4.00
C SER A 49 3.94 22.19 3.76
N LYS A 50 3.12 21.98 2.72
CA LYS A 50 2.03 22.88 2.30
C LYS A 50 0.66 22.22 2.35
N SER A 51 0.61 20.90 2.49
CA SER A 51 -0.63 20.14 2.52
C SER A 51 -1.39 20.35 3.82
N THR A 52 -2.70 20.54 3.71
CA THR A 52 -3.60 20.78 4.86
C THR A 52 -4.90 19.97 4.77
N ASP A 53 -5.07 19.17 3.72
CA ASP A 53 -6.27 18.40 3.42
C ASP A 53 -6.04 16.88 3.56
N THR A 54 -7.13 16.15 3.72
CA THR A 54 -7.09 14.70 3.94
C THR A 54 -6.76 13.90 2.68
N THR A 55 -7.15 14.37 1.49
CA THR A 55 -6.92 13.66 0.23
C THR A 55 -5.44 13.61 -0.12
N SER A 56 -4.76 14.74 0.00
CA SER A 56 -3.32 14.82 -0.12
C SER A 56 -2.61 13.96 0.94
N GLY A 57 -3.09 14.01 2.19
CA GLY A 57 -2.59 13.17 3.28
C GLY A 57 -2.68 11.66 3.00
N MET A 58 -3.80 11.20 2.40
CA MET A 58 -3.97 9.79 2.01
C MET A 58 -2.91 9.34 1.01
N VAL A 59 -2.55 10.17 0.04
CA VAL A 59 -1.50 9.85 -0.93
C VAL A 59 -0.12 9.95 -0.27
N GLN A 60 0.13 11.00 0.51
CA GLN A 60 1.43 11.27 1.14
C GLN A 60 1.88 10.15 2.09
N VAL A 61 0.98 9.57 2.90
CA VAL A 61 1.29 8.45 3.79
C VAL A 61 1.83 7.22 3.04
N ASN A 62 1.50 7.06 1.75
CA ASN A 62 1.98 5.93 0.95
C ASN A 62 3.35 6.19 0.28
N ILE A 63 3.71 7.46 0.06
CA ILE A 63 4.94 7.82 -0.68
C ILE A 63 6.04 8.38 0.23
N MET A 64 5.68 8.96 1.38
CA MET A 64 6.60 9.50 2.38
C MET A 64 6.77 8.52 3.55
N ASP A 65 7.86 8.67 4.32
CA ASP A 65 8.09 7.92 5.55
C ASP A 65 8.33 8.90 6.71
N GLY A 66 7.59 8.74 7.81
CA GLY A 66 7.78 9.48 9.05
C GLY A 66 8.79 8.81 10.00
N LEU A 67 9.11 9.47 11.12
CA LEU A 67 9.92 8.86 12.17
C LEU A 67 9.21 7.67 12.83
N LEU A 68 7.92 7.84 13.12
CA LEU A 68 7.03 6.87 13.74
C LEU A 68 5.73 6.80 12.94
N GLU A 69 5.01 5.70 13.11
CA GLU A 69 3.69 5.47 12.53
C GLU A 69 2.70 5.05 13.61
N TYR A 70 1.41 5.10 13.32
CA TYR A 70 0.37 4.55 14.20
C TYR A 70 0.05 3.11 13.81
N ASP A 71 -0.10 2.22 14.80
CA ASP A 71 -0.62 0.87 14.53
C ASP A 71 -2.13 0.92 14.27
N LEU A 72 -2.50 1.01 12.99
CA LEU A 72 -3.91 1.04 12.55
C LEU A 72 -4.65 -0.28 12.80
N LYS A 73 -3.97 -1.36 13.19
CA LYS A 73 -4.61 -2.64 13.54
C LYS A 73 -5.03 -2.68 15.00
N ASN A 74 -4.48 -1.80 15.83
CA ASN A 74 -4.79 -1.71 17.24
C ASN A 74 -5.71 -0.50 17.50
N PRO A 75 -6.87 -0.69 18.16
CA PRO A 75 -7.79 0.42 18.47
C PRO A 75 -7.18 1.50 19.37
N GLU A 76 -6.13 1.20 20.13
CA GLU A 76 -5.42 2.17 20.97
C GLU A 76 -4.46 3.07 20.20
N LEU A 77 -4.21 2.77 18.91
CA LEU A 77 -3.29 3.50 18.04
C LEU A 77 -1.92 3.77 18.69
N PRO A 78 -1.23 2.75 19.23
CA PRO A 78 0.12 2.95 19.75
C PRO A 78 1.07 3.39 18.63
N LEU A 79 2.12 4.13 19.00
CA LEU A 79 3.19 4.47 18.09
C LEU A 79 4.08 3.24 17.83
N VAL A 80 4.36 2.99 16.55
CA VAL A 80 5.25 1.94 16.06
C VAL A 80 6.40 2.56 15.26
N ALA A 81 7.46 1.78 15.07
CA ALA A 81 8.66 2.21 14.38
C ALA A 81 8.40 2.52 12.89
N GLY A 82 8.76 3.72 12.45
CA GLY A 82 8.84 4.10 11.03
C GLY A 82 10.31 4.13 10.58
N LEU A 83 10.85 5.33 10.32
CA LEU A 83 12.30 5.52 10.13
C LEU A 83 13.10 5.36 11.43
N ALA A 84 12.51 5.70 12.58
CA ALA A 84 13.14 5.55 13.89
C ALA A 84 12.79 4.19 14.50
N THR A 85 13.82 3.42 14.86
CA THR A 85 13.67 2.13 15.53
C THR A 85 13.59 2.26 17.04
N GLU A 86 14.10 3.36 17.59
CA GLU A 86 14.08 3.67 19.01
C GLU A 86 13.94 5.17 19.21
N TRP A 87 13.24 5.57 20.26
CA TRP A 87 13.07 6.97 20.64
C TRP A 87 13.02 7.12 22.15
N LYS A 88 13.72 8.13 22.68
CA LYS A 88 13.82 8.38 24.12
C LYS A 88 13.68 9.87 24.43
N PRO A 89 12.80 10.25 25.38
CA PRO A 89 12.75 11.62 25.89
C PRO A 89 13.87 11.86 26.92
N SER A 90 14.31 13.11 27.06
CA SER A 90 15.06 13.58 28.22
C SER A 90 14.18 13.56 29.49
N GLU A 91 14.79 13.66 30.67
CA GLU A 91 14.06 13.67 31.96
C GLU A 91 12.92 14.70 32.01
N ASN A 92 13.10 15.84 31.33
CA ASN A 92 12.12 16.93 31.27
C ASN A 92 11.27 16.92 29.97
N GLY A 93 11.42 15.94 29.08
CA GLY A 93 10.66 15.78 27.85
C GLY A 93 10.91 16.83 26.75
N ARG A 94 11.89 17.72 26.90
CA ARG A 94 12.17 18.80 25.93
C ARG A 94 13.09 18.36 24.79
N ILE A 95 13.92 17.34 25.03
CA ILE A 95 14.84 16.79 24.04
C ILE A 95 14.41 15.36 23.76
N TRP A 96 14.29 15.02 22.47
CA TRP A 96 13.97 13.69 22.02
C TRP A 96 15.11 13.16 21.15
N THR A 97 15.61 11.99 21.48
CA THR A 97 16.65 11.31 20.70
C THR A 97 16.04 10.14 19.96
N PHE A 98 16.19 10.13 18.63
CA PHE A 98 15.70 9.07 17.75
C PHE A 98 16.88 8.31 17.15
N THR A 99 16.85 6.99 17.23
CA THR A 99 17.79 6.11 16.54
C THR A 99 17.15 5.66 15.23
N LEU A 100 17.77 6.03 14.11
CA LEU A 100 17.24 5.73 12.77
C LEU A 100 17.68 4.34 12.29
N ARG A 101 16.80 3.68 11.53
CA ARG A 101 17.14 2.44 10.82
C ARG A 101 18.27 2.70 9.83
N LYS A 102 19.12 1.69 9.60
CA LYS A 102 20.16 1.78 8.57
C LYS A 102 19.48 2.00 7.21
N ALA A 103 19.94 3.02 6.48
CA ALA A 103 19.39 3.34 5.17
C ALA A 103 19.55 2.12 4.24
N SER A 104 18.42 1.49 3.89
CA SER A 104 18.35 0.57 2.76
C SER A 104 17.97 1.40 1.55
N SER A 105 18.79 1.36 0.51
CA SER A 105 18.70 2.21 -0.70
C SER A 105 17.44 1.94 -1.56
N GLY A 106 16.44 1.21 -1.04
CA GLY A 106 15.33 0.67 -1.82
C GLY A 106 14.18 1.64 -2.09
N ARG A 107 13.93 2.62 -1.21
CA ARG A 107 12.80 3.58 -1.37
C ARG A 107 13.20 4.96 -1.88
N MET A 108 14.38 5.44 -1.51
CA MET A 108 14.99 6.58 -2.19
C MET A 108 15.81 6.01 -3.34
N GLY A 109 15.28 6.15 -4.55
CA GLY A 109 16.07 5.94 -5.76
C GLY A 109 17.41 6.67 -5.59
N SER A 110 18.48 5.92 -5.81
CA SER A 110 19.89 6.34 -5.83
C SER A 110 20.11 7.84 -5.64
N SER A 111 20.86 8.21 -4.60
CA SER A 111 21.67 9.42 -4.67
C SER A 111 22.39 9.41 -6.01
N SER A 112 21.90 10.19 -6.98
CA SER A 112 22.61 10.42 -8.22
C SER A 112 23.92 11.09 -7.79
N PRO A 113 25.10 10.46 -8.01
CA PRO A 113 26.34 11.15 -7.75
C PRO A 113 26.34 12.36 -8.69
N GLY A 114 26.30 13.55 -8.09
CA GLY A 114 26.39 14.80 -8.83
C GLY A 114 27.61 14.72 -9.75
N LYS A 115 27.37 14.67 -11.06
CA LYS A 115 28.40 14.93 -12.05
C LYS A 115 28.69 16.42 -12.00
N THR A 116 29.79 16.77 -11.34
CA THR A 116 30.63 17.90 -11.74
C THR A 116 31.27 17.60 -13.09
#